data_AF-A0A4U0PFL9-F1
#
_entry.id   AF-A0A4U0PFL9-F1
#
_cell.length_a   1.000
_cell.length_b   1.000
_cell.length_c   1.000
_cell.angle_alpha   90.00
_cell.angle_beta   90.00
_cell.angle_gamma   90.00
#
_symmetry.space_group_name_H-M   'P 1'
#
loop_
_entity.id
_entity.type
_entity.pdbx_description
1 polymer ?
#
loop_
_entity_poly.entity_id
_entity_poly.type
_entity_poly.pdbx_seq_one_letter_code
_entity_poly.pdbx_strand_id
1 'polypeptide(L)'
;MPRAETLTPALPQGFSADELAAAARWVTARVRPTASTRSIAATLEALQAVAHRARRGPVCFPDLLPGSGLEALHIPAAQPGTGQLASLTGEIDQAALRDIGRALRAEFVASGADMLRLEADDGAELIVYAIEVRAIVMAATNIQLIDGDAYAQD
;
A
#
# COMPACT_ATOMS: atom_id res chain seq x y z
N MET A 1 -41.80 -17.44 -13.81
CA MET A 1 -41.13 -16.98 -12.58
C MET A 1 -39.66 -16.74 -12.93
N PRO A 2 -39.24 -15.52 -13.27
CA PRO A 2 -37.84 -15.25 -13.58
C PRO A 2 -37.03 -15.19 -12.29
N ARG A 3 -35.90 -15.90 -12.28
CA ARG A 3 -34.95 -15.99 -11.18
C ARG A 3 -34.26 -14.63 -11.05
N ALA A 4 -34.38 -13.99 -9.89
CA ALA A 4 -33.63 -12.78 -9.60
C ALA A 4 -32.14 -13.14 -9.57
N GLU A 5 -31.41 -12.73 -10.59
CA GLU A 5 -29.96 -12.70 -10.59
C GLU A 5 -29.55 -11.60 -9.62
N THR A 6 -29.16 -11.99 -8.41
CA THR A 6 -28.53 -11.09 -7.45
C THR A 6 -27.18 -10.71 -8.05
N LEU A 7 -27.14 -9.59 -8.79
CA LEU A 7 -25.92 -8.88 -9.13
C LEU A 7 -25.34 -8.36 -7.82
N THR A 8 -24.61 -9.20 -7.09
CA THR A 8 -23.68 -8.71 -6.09
C THR A 8 -22.57 -8.03 -6.88
N PRO A 9 -22.48 -6.69 -6.91
CA PRO A 9 -21.32 -6.08 -7.54
C PRO A 9 -20.11 -6.62 -6.78
N ALA A 10 -19.22 -7.31 -7.50
CA ALA A 10 -17.91 -7.61 -6.96
C ALA A 10 -17.28 -6.25 -6.66
N LEU A 11 -17.18 -5.89 -5.38
CA LEU A 11 -16.49 -4.68 -4.97
C LEU A 11 -15.07 -4.74 -5.56
N PRO A 12 -14.57 -3.63 -6.12
CA PRO A 12 -13.19 -3.59 -6.58
C PRO A 12 -12.26 -4.04 -5.46
N GLN A 13 -11.26 -4.84 -5.82
CA GLN A 13 -10.25 -5.30 -4.87
C GLN A 13 -9.17 -4.23 -4.76
N GLY A 14 -9.10 -3.57 -3.62
CA GLY A 14 -8.12 -2.51 -3.39
C GLY A 14 -8.53 -1.17 -3.98
N PHE A 15 -7.55 -0.39 -4.44
CA PHE A 15 -7.77 0.85 -5.18
C PHE A 15 -8.05 0.55 -6.65
N SER A 16 -8.90 1.36 -7.27
CA SER A 16 -9.17 1.32 -8.70
C SER A 16 -7.99 1.83 -9.54
N ALA A 17 -7.94 1.45 -10.82
CA ALA A 17 -6.90 1.92 -11.74
C ALA A 17 -6.85 3.46 -11.86
N ASP A 18 -8.00 4.13 -11.78
CA ASP A 18 -8.10 5.59 -11.84
C ASP A 18 -7.51 6.25 -10.59
N GLU A 19 -7.71 5.67 -9.41
CA GLU A 19 -7.10 6.12 -8.16
C GLU A 19 -5.58 5.92 -8.17
N LEU A 20 -5.10 4.78 -8.67
CA LEU A 20 -3.66 4.53 -8.82
C LEU A 20 -3.02 5.52 -9.81
N ALA A 21 -3.72 5.83 -10.91
CA ALA A 21 -3.28 6.86 -11.86
C ALA A 21 -3.31 8.27 -11.25
N ALA A 22 -4.30 8.57 -10.39
CA ALA A 22 -4.37 9.84 -9.67
C ALA A 22 -3.23 9.98 -8.65
N ALA A 23 -2.92 8.92 -7.91
CA ALA A 23 -1.79 8.85 -6.99
C ALA A 23 -0.46 9.07 -7.74
N ALA A 24 -0.26 8.46 -8.90
CA ALA A 24 0.94 8.68 -9.71
C ALA A 24 1.10 10.13 -10.18
N ARG A 25 0.00 10.79 -10.56
CA ARG A 25 0.00 12.23 -10.90
C ARG A 25 0.32 13.08 -9.67
N TRP A 26 -0.24 12.73 -8.51
CA TRP A 26 0.02 13.41 -7.25
C TRP A 26 1.51 13.35 -6.86
N VAL A 27 2.15 12.17 -7.03
CA VAL A 27 3.61 12.01 -6.83
C VAL A 27 4.38 12.92 -7.77
N THR A 28 4.06 12.86 -9.07
CA THR A 28 4.72 13.66 -10.12
C THR A 28 4.61 15.17 -9.86
N ALA A 29 3.54 15.64 -9.22
CA ALA A 29 3.35 17.05 -8.91
C ALA A 29 4.20 17.57 -7.73
N ARG A 30 4.65 16.67 -6.83
CA ARG A 30 5.37 17.04 -5.59
C ARG A 30 6.88 16.91 -5.69
N VAL A 31 7.34 16.00 -6.54
CA VAL A 31 8.77 15.77 -6.75
C VAL A 31 9.11 16.02 -8.21
N ARG A 32 10.41 16.17 -8.50
CA ARG A 32 10.89 15.97 -9.87
C ARG A 32 11.17 14.48 -10.02
N PRO A 33 10.25 13.67 -10.58
CA PRO A 33 10.39 12.22 -10.55
C PRO A 33 11.50 11.79 -11.50
N THR A 34 12.16 10.70 -11.13
CA THR A 34 13.11 9.96 -11.98
C THR A 34 12.37 8.96 -12.85
N ALA A 35 11.31 8.35 -12.31
CA ALA A 35 10.43 7.43 -13.02
C ALA A 35 9.35 8.18 -13.82
N SER A 36 8.84 7.55 -14.88
CA SER A 36 7.67 8.08 -15.59
C SER A 36 6.40 7.93 -14.75
N THR A 37 5.42 8.82 -14.93
CA THR A 37 4.11 8.72 -14.25
C THR A 37 3.43 7.36 -14.49
N ARG A 38 3.62 6.77 -15.69
CA ARG A 38 3.12 5.43 -16.00
C ARG A 38 3.83 4.35 -15.17
N SER A 39 5.15 4.44 -15.02
CA SER A 39 5.93 3.51 -14.17
C SER A 39 5.51 3.60 -12.71
N ILE A 40 5.24 4.80 -12.21
CA ILE A 40 4.73 5.02 -10.85
C ILE A 40 3.37 4.36 -10.68
N ALA A 41 2.43 4.55 -11.60
CA ALA A 41 1.11 3.90 -11.55
C ALA A 41 1.22 2.36 -11.58
N ALA A 42 2.03 1.81 -12.49
CA ALA A 42 2.26 0.37 -12.59
C ALA A 42 2.93 -0.22 -11.33
N THR A 43 3.83 0.54 -10.70
CA THR A 43 4.46 0.14 -9.43
C THR A 43 3.44 0.10 -8.30
N LEU A 44 2.55 1.10 -8.19
CA LEU A 44 1.47 1.11 -7.20
C LEU A 44 0.49 -0.07 -7.41
N GLU A 45 0.15 -0.37 -8.67
CA GLU A 45 -0.66 -1.54 -9.02
C GLU A 45 0.03 -2.86 -8.61
N ALA A 46 1.32 -2.99 -8.86
CA ALA A 46 2.10 -4.16 -8.45
C ALA A 46 2.16 -4.30 -6.91
N LEU A 47 2.37 -3.19 -6.18
CA LEU A 47 2.34 -3.18 -4.72
C LEU A 47 0.98 -3.61 -4.16
N GLN A 48 -0.10 -3.10 -4.76
CA GLN A 48 -1.45 -3.53 -4.43
C GLN A 48 -1.61 -5.04 -4.64
N ALA A 49 -1.23 -5.56 -5.80
CA ALA A 49 -1.33 -7.00 -6.08
C ALA A 49 -0.52 -7.87 -5.10
N VAL A 50 0.65 -7.39 -4.64
CA VAL A 50 1.45 -8.05 -3.60
C VAL A 50 0.72 -8.01 -2.25
N ALA A 51 0.20 -6.86 -1.85
CA ALA A 51 -0.55 -6.69 -0.60
C ALA A 51 -1.77 -7.64 -0.55
N HIS A 52 -2.51 -7.78 -1.66
CA HIS A 52 -3.65 -8.70 -1.77
C HIS A 52 -3.29 -10.18 -1.60
N ARG A 53 -2.03 -10.55 -1.85
CA ARG A 53 -1.54 -11.91 -1.59
C ARG A 53 -1.20 -12.14 -0.12
N ALA A 54 -0.97 -11.08 0.66
CA ALA A 54 -0.71 -11.14 2.09
C ALA A 54 -2.00 -11.44 2.88
N ARG A 55 -2.61 -12.61 2.66
CA ARG A 55 -3.89 -13.02 3.28
C ARG A 55 -3.76 -13.54 4.73
N ARG A 56 -2.54 -13.58 5.27
CA ARG A 56 -2.25 -14.27 6.55
C ARG A 56 -2.16 -13.33 7.77
N GLY A 57 -2.39 -12.04 7.58
CA GLY A 57 -2.38 -11.03 8.64
C GLY A 57 -1.68 -9.75 8.22
N PRO A 58 -1.58 -8.77 9.13
CA PRO A 58 -0.89 -7.52 8.86
C PRO A 58 0.58 -7.74 8.49
N VAL A 59 1.08 -6.95 7.53
CA VAL A 59 2.48 -7.01 7.07
C VAL A 59 3.09 -5.62 7.13
N CYS A 60 4.24 -5.53 7.78
CA CYS A 60 5.05 -4.31 7.80
C CYS A 60 6.20 -4.44 6.79
N PHE A 61 6.39 -3.39 6.00
CA PHE A 61 7.47 -3.26 5.03
C PHE A 61 8.35 -2.06 5.42
N PRO A 62 9.44 -2.30 6.18
CA PRO A 62 10.30 -1.23 6.67
C PRO A 62 11.06 -0.52 5.54
N ASP A 63 11.46 -1.27 4.50
CA ASP A 63 12.30 -0.76 3.41
C ASP A 63 11.56 -0.62 2.07
N LEU A 64 10.23 -0.52 2.10
CA LEU A 64 9.42 -0.42 0.87
C LEU A 64 9.71 0.84 0.07
N LEU A 65 10.05 1.93 0.76
CA LEU A 65 10.23 3.27 0.20
C LEU A 65 11.68 3.73 0.48
N PRO A 66 12.66 3.26 -0.30
CA PRO A 66 14.07 3.41 0.03
C PRO A 66 14.50 4.87 0.19
N GLY A 67 15.21 5.17 1.27
CA GLY A 67 15.76 6.50 1.55
C GLY A 67 14.75 7.56 1.98
N SER A 68 13.49 7.19 2.24
CA SER A 68 12.45 8.12 2.69
C SER A 68 12.34 8.24 4.22
N GLY A 69 12.86 7.25 4.97
CA GLY A 69 12.63 7.12 6.41
C GLY A 69 11.18 6.76 6.77
N LEU A 70 10.41 6.27 5.78
CA LEU A 70 9.01 5.87 5.94
C LEU A 70 8.88 4.36 5.86
N GLU A 71 7.93 3.84 6.60
CA GLU A 71 7.54 2.44 6.62
C GLU A 71 6.09 2.30 6.20
N ALA A 72 5.75 1.13 5.64
CA ALA A 72 4.38 0.84 5.24
C ALA A 72 3.85 -0.37 6.01
N LEU A 73 2.72 -0.20 6.69
CA LEU A 73 1.96 -1.26 7.32
C LEU A 73 0.69 -1.51 6.51
N HIS A 74 0.56 -2.72 5.98
CA HIS A 74 -0.66 -3.20 5.35
C HIS A 74 -1.46 -4.04 6.34
N ILE A 75 -2.74 -3.71 6.51
CA ILE A 75 -3.69 -4.49 7.31
C ILE A 75 -4.75 -5.03 6.34
N PRO A 76 -4.82 -6.34 6.12
CA PRO A 76 -5.80 -6.90 5.19
C PRO A 76 -7.22 -6.76 5.75
N ALA A 77 -8.20 -6.68 4.85
CA ALA A 77 -9.62 -6.66 5.23
C ALA A 77 -9.99 -7.91 6.06
N ALA A 78 -10.87 -7.73 7.05
CA ALA A 78 -11.31 -8.80 7.96
C ALA A 78 -12.03 -9.96 7.23
N GLN A 79 -12.67 -9.67 6.09
CA GLN A 79 -13.22 -10.68 5.19
C GLN A 79 -12.61 -10.44 3.81
N PRO A 80 -11.62 -11.25 3.38
CA PRO A 80 -11.03 -11.08 2.06
C PRO A 80 -12.11 -11.30 1.00
N GLY A 81 -12.31 -10.32 0.12
CA GLY A 81 -13.22 -10.45 -1.01
C GLY A 81 -12.91 -11.70 -1.84
N THR A 82 -13.95 -12.32 -2.41
CA THR A 82 -13.86 -13.55 -3.24
C THR A 82 -13.24 -13.32 -4.62
N GLY A 83 -12.82 -12.10 -4.94
CA GLY A 83 -12.25 -11.76 -6.23
C GLY A 83 -10.93 -12.49 -6.50
N GLN A 84 -10.75 -12.80 -7.78
CA GLN A 84 -9.63 -13.53 -8.32
C GLN A 84 -8.37 -12.69 -8.19
N LEU A 85 -7.32 -13.24 -7.57
CA LEU A 85 -6.01 -12.62 -7.51
C LEU A 85 -5.59 -12.26 -8.94
N ALA A 86 -5.49 -10.95 -9.24
CA ALA A 86 -4.89 -10.51 -10.47
C ALA A 86 -3.50 -11.14 -10.59
N SER A 87 -3.16 -11.63 -11.78
CA SER A 87 -1.78 -12.02 -12.08
C SER A 87 -0.85 -10.87 -11.74
N LEU A 88 0.35 -11.15 -11.21
CA LEU A 88 1.38 -10.13 -11.03
C LEU A 88 1.78 -9.65 -12.43
N THR A 89 1.15 -8.60 -12.91
CA THR A 89 1.35 -8.06 -14.26
C THR A 89 2.42 -6.98 -14.30
N GLY A 90 2.93 -6.53 -13.14
CA GLY A 90 3.83 -5.39 -13.03
C GLY A 90 5.23 -5.73 -12.54
N GLU A 91 6.23 -5.13 -13.19
CA GLU A 91 7.56 -4.94 -12.61
C GLU A 91 7.49 -3.81 -11.57
N ILE A 92 8.11 -4.01 -10.40
CA ILE A 92 8.26 -2.95 -9.39
C ILE A 92 9.50 -2.13 -9.75
N ASP A 93 9.29 -0.88 -10.15
CA ASP A 93 10.37 0.05 -10.49
C ASP A 93 10.94 0.69 -9.21
N GLN A 94 12.24 0.46 -8.98
CA GLN A 94 12.95 1.03 -7.83
C GLN A 94 13.04 2.56 -7.87
N ALA A 95 13.10 3.17 -9.06
CA ALA A 95 13.05 4.63 -9.17
C ALA A 95 11.65 5.15 -8.76
N ALA A 96 10.59 4.44 -9.16
CA ALA A 96 9.22 4.78 -8.76
C ALA A 96 9.01 4.67 -7.25
N LEU A 97 9.50 3.61 -6.59
CA LEU A 97 9.44 3.48 -5.13
C LEU A 97 10.13 4.66 -4.41
N ARG A 98 11.30 5.08 -4.89
CA ARG A 98 12.02 6.24 -4.33
C ARG A 98 11.25 7.54 -4.55
N ASP A 99 10.66 7.74 -5.73
CA ASP A 99 9.88 8.93 -6.03
C ASP A 99 8.60 9.01 -5.19
N ILE A 100 7.91 7.88 -5.01
CA ILE A 100 6.75 7.74 -4.10
C ILE A 100 7.15 8.11 -2.67
N GLY A 101 8.22 7.50 -2.14
CA GLY A 101 8.72 7.78 -0.80
C GLY A 101 9.13 9.23 -0.60
N ARG A 102 9.77 9.85 -1.60
CA ARG A 102 10.15 11.26 -1.57
C ARG A 102 8.92 12.18 -1.56
N ALA A 103 7.90 11.86 -2.36
CA ALA A 103 6.68 12.66 -2.41
C ALA A 103 5.90 12.60 -1.09
N LEU A 104 5.79 11.40 -0.49
CA LEU A 104 5.17 11.22 0.82
C LEU A 104 5.97 11.95 1.91
N ARG A 105 7.30 11.84 1.90
CA ARG A 105 8.14 12.55 2.88
C ARG A 105 8.03 14.07 2.74
N ALA A 106 7.98 14.58 1.51
CA ALA A 106 7.76 16.00 1.26
C ALA A 106 6.39 16.46 1.78
N GLU A 107 5.34 15.65 1.58
CA GLU A 107 4.01 15.93 2.12
C GLU A 107 3.99 15.96 3.65
N PHE A 108 4.65 15.02 4.32
CA PHE A 108 4.74 14.97 5.77
C PHE A 108 5.42 16.21 6.33
N VAL A 109 6.53 16.63 5.72
CA VAL A 109 7.23 17.88 6.08
C VAL A 109 6.34 19.10 5.86
N ALA A 110 5.60 19.15 4.75
CA ALA A 110 4.76 20.31 4.41
C ALA A 110 3.51 20.43 5.31
N SER A 111 2.90 19.30 5.66
CA SER A 111 1.68 19.25 6.47
C SER A 111 1.95 19.20 7.98
N GLY A 112 3.18 18.86 8.38
CA GLY A 112 3.52 18.55 9.77
C GLY A 112 2.98 17.19 10.23
N ALA A 113 2.48 16.35 9.31
CA ALA A 113 2.04 15.00 9.60
C ALA A 113 3.22 14.03 9.66
N ASP A 114 3.06 12.94 10.41
CA ASP A 114 4.02 11.83 10.53
C ASP A 114 3.44 10.50 10.05
N MET A 115 2.15 10.49 9.66
CA MET A 115 1.40 9.31 9.27
C MET A 115 0.33 9.67 8.21
N LEU A 116 0.15 8.76 7.26
CA LEU A 116 -0.94 8.71 6.30
C LEU A 116 -1.65 7.38 6.45
N ARG A 117 -2.97 7.41 6.56
CA ARG A 117 -3.83 6.21 6.54
C ARG A 117 -4.73 6.27 5.32
N LEU A 118 -4.72 5.19 4.55
CA LEU A 118 -5.57 4.98 3.38
C LEU A 118 -6.39 3.72 3.62
N GLU A 119 -7.68 3.79 3.36
CA GLU A 119 -8.58 2.65 3.35
C GLU A 119 -8.93 2.38 1.88
N ALA A 120 -8.80 1.11 1.48
CA ALA A 120 -9.19 0.66 0.15
C ALA A 120 -10.67 0.25 0.11
N ASP A 121 -11.24 0.12 -1.08
CA ASP A 121 -12.66 -0.18 -1.27
C ASP A 121 -13.09 -1.55 -0.67
N ASP A 122 -12.14 -2.46 -0.49
CA ASP A 122 -12.37 -3.77 0.14
C ASP A 122 -12.24 -3.74 1.67
N GLY A 123 -11.98 -2.57 2.26
CA GLY A 123 -11.77 -2.35 3.69
C GLY A 123 -10.36 -2.72 4.18
N ALA A 124 -9.42 -3.01 3.28
CA ALA A 124 -8.02 -3.14 3.66
C ALA A 124 -7.42 -1.76 3.95
N GLU A 125 -6.49 -1.70 4.90
CA GLU A 125 -5.83 -0.45 5.27
C GLU A 125 -4.35 -0.46 4.88
N LEU A 126 -3.88 0.70 4.42
CA LEU A 126 -2.47 1.00 4.22
C LEU A 126 -2.12 2.20 5.09
N ILE A 127 -1.19 1.99 6.03
CA ILE A 127 -0.67 3.03 6.89
C ILE A 127 0.79 3.26 6.51
N VAL A 128 1.12 4.45 6.02
CA VAL A 128 2.50 4.89 5.80
C VAL A 128 2.88 5.84 6.91
N TYR A 129 4.00 5.62 7.58
CA TYR A 129 4.40 6.40 8.74
C TYR A 129 5.91 6.59 8.81
N ALA A 130 6.33 7.66 9.48
CA ALA A 130 7.74 7.92 9.75
C ALA A 130 8.27 6.94 10.80
N ILE A 131 9.50 6.44 10.63
CA ILE A 131 10.10 5.44 11.54
C ILE A 131 10.08 5.91 13.01
N GLU A 132 10.17 7.22 13.26
CA GLU A 132 10.15 7.81 14.59
C GLU A 132 8.84 7.56 15.35
N VAL A 133 7.73 7.33 14.64
CA VAL A 133 6.40 7.09 15.25
C VAL A 133 5.97 5.63 15.22
N ARG A 134 6.85 4.71 14.80
CA ARG A 134 6.56 3.27 14.70
C ARG A 134 5.89 2.71 15.94
N ALA A 135 6.43 3.01 17.13
CA ALA A 135 5.89 2.50 18.39
C ALA A 135 4.44 2.96 18.65
N ILE A 136 4.10 4.18 18.25
CA ILE A 136 2.74 4.73 18.39
C ILE A 136 1.80 4.02 17.43
N VAL A 137 2.21 3.84 16.17
CA VAL A 137 1.41 3.13 15.16
C VAL A 137 1.13 1.70 15.61
N MET A 138 2.17 0.96 16.03
CA MET A 138 2.01 -0.43 16.51
C MET A 138 1.04 -0.53 17.69
N ALA A 139 1.15 0.38 18.66
CA ALA A 139 0.25 0.43 19.81
C ALA A 139 -1.19 0.75 19.39
N ALA A 140 -1.38 1.73 18.49
CA ALA A 140 -2.70 2.15 18.02
C ALA A 140 -3.40 1.08 17.18
N THR A 141 -2.65 0.30 16.41
CA THR A 141 -3.20 -0.81 15.60
C THR A 141 -3.27 -2.12 16.36
N ASN A 142 -2.77 -2.19 17.60
CA ASN A 142 -2.61 -3.42 18.39
C ASN A 142 -1.84 -4.51 17.62
N ILE A 143 -0.80 -4.11 16.87
CA ILE A 143 0.05 -5.00 16.08
C ILE A 143 1.42 -5.05 16.74
N GLN A 144 1.97 -6.26 16.88
CA GLN A 144 3.34 -6.46 17.32
C GLN A 144 4.18 -6.86 16.11
N LEU A 145 5.29 -6.15 15.90
CA LEU A 145 6.31 -6.57 14.95
C LEU A 145 7.11 -7.70 15.58
N ILE A 146 7.07 -8.85 14.92
CA ILE A 146 7.91 -10.00 15.27
C ILE A 146 8.99 -10.05 14.19
N ASP A 147 10.25 -10.05 14.59
CA ASP A 147 11.35 -10.14 13.64
C ASP A 147 11.37 -11.56 13.03
N GLY A 148 11.37 -11.62 11.70
CA GLY A 148 11.27 -12.89 10.95
C GLY A 148 12.49 -13.79 11.13
N ASP A 149 13.62 -13.23 11.55
CA ASP A 149 14.87 -13.96 11.79
C ASP A 149 14.78 -14.91 13.00
N ALA A 150 13.79 -14.73 13.87
CA ALA A 150 13.58 -15.61 15.03
C ALA A 150 13.12 -17.03 14.66
N TYR A 151 12.71 -17.28 13.40
CA TYR A 151 12.19 -18.57 12.93
C TYR A 151 13.03 -19.22 11.82
N ALA A 152 14.19 -18.66 11.47
CA ALA A 152 15.09 -19.22 10.45
C ALA A 152 16.11 -20.24 11.00
N GLN A 153 15.99 -20.63 12.27
CA GLN A 153 16.83 -21.66 12.89
C GLN A 153 15.95 -22.80 13.41
N ASP A 154 15.59 -23.72 12.52
CA ASP A 154 15.25 -25.12 12.85
C ASP A 154 15.44 -26.01 11.61
#